data_AF-A0A833WUX7-F1
#
_entry.id   AF-A0A833WUX7-F1
#
_cell.length_a   1.000
_cell.length_b   1.000
_cell.length_c   1.000
_cell.angle_alpha   90.00
_cell.angle_beta   90.00
_cell.angle_gamma   90.00
#
_symmetry.space_group_name_H-M   'P 1'
#
loop_
_entity.id
_entity.type
_entity.pdbx_description
1 polymer ?
#
loop_
_entity_poly.entity_id
_entity_poly.type
_entity_poly.pdbx_seq_one_letter_code
_entity_poly.pdbx_strand_id
1 'polypeptide(L)'
;MAYSGRPNRSDVHLPAEEEARLETKTREYFDETAPKRHTKPQRSEYSSKYVDAISSNNKNNNDDVIPELVEFQRLENDPQKLVYNGREATEEFVETEYYKDLNDVDKQHHTVLLLTHLLFCVQFTTDIYQNDLH
;
A
#
# COMPACT_ATOMS: atom_id res chain seq x y z
N MET A 1 26.21 9.79 -47.34
CA MET A 1 26.68 9.77 -45.94
C MET A 1 25.68 8.98 -45.12
N ALA A 2 26.18 8.05 -44.32
CA ALA A 2 25.53 6.82 -43.85
C ALA A 2 24.24 7.00 -43.02
N TYR A 3 23.35 6.01 -43.13
CA TYR A 3 22.17 5.81 -42.27
C TYR A 3 22.62 5.65 -40.81
N SER A 4 22.26 6.60 -39.94
CA SER A 4 22.38 6.43 -38.49
C SER A 4 21.18 5.64 -37.97
N GLY A 5 21.30 4.31 -37.99
CA GLY A 5 20.34 3.41 -37.35
C GLY A 5 20.26 3.65 -35.84
N ARG A 6 19.08 3.45 -35.24
CA ARG A 6 18.89 3.52 -33.79
C ARG A 6 19.89 2.56 -33.10
N PRO A 7 20.57 3.00 -32.03
CA PRO A 7 21.43 2.13 -31.26
C PRO A 7 20.66 0.87 -30.83
N ASN A 8 21.35 -0.27 -30.88
CA ASN A 8 20.74 -1.51 -30.46
C ASN A 8 20.32 -1.39 -28.99
N ARG A 9 19.10 -1.83 -28.66
CA ARG A 9 18.49 -1.66 -27.33
C ARG A 9 18.60 -2.90 -26.44
N SER A 10 19.19 -3.97 -26.96
CA SER A 10 19.37 -5.21 -26.22
C SER A 10 20.72 -5.21 -25.52
N ASP A 11 20.72 -5.51 -24.23
CA ASP A 11 21.93 -5.87 -23.52
C ASP A 11 22.49 -7.19 -24.08
N VAL A 12 23.80 -7.40 -23.96
CA VAL A 12 24.44 -8.65 -24.39
C VAL A 12 24.11 -9.74 -23.38
N HIS A 13 23.38 -10.76 -23.81
CA HIS A 13 23.06 -11.91 -22.95
C HIS A 13 24.34 -12.66 -22.57
N LEU A 14 24.52 -12.85 -21.27
CA LEU A 14 25.54 -13.72 -20.70
C LEU A 14 25.14 -15.19 -20.89
N PRO A 15 26.09 -16.15 -20.80
CA PRO A 15 25.74 -17.55 -20.73
C PRO A 15 24.85 -17.83 -19.51
N ALA A 16 23.92 -18.79 -19.64
CA ALA A 16 22.88 -19.07 -18.64
C ALA A 16 23.41 -19.32 -17.21
N GLU A 17 24.62 -19.90 -17.08
CA GLU A 17 25.25 -20.11 -15.78
C GLU A 17 25.66 -18.79 -15.11
N GLU A 18 26.26 -17.86 -15.85
CA GLU A 18 26.66 -16.56 -15.29
C GLU A 18 25.44 -15.69 -14.96
N GLU A 19 24.40 -15.75 -15.79
CA GLU A 19 23.13 -15.06 -15.53
C GLU A 19 22.49 -15.55 -14.22
N ALA A 20 22.41 -16.88 -14.01
CA ALA A 20 21.89 -17.44 -12.77
C ALA A 20 22.72 -17.04 -11.54
N ARG A 21 24.05 -16.96 -11.67
CA ARG A 21 24.94 -16.50 -10.58
C ARG A 21 24.76 -15.03 -10.24
N LEU A 22 24.50 -14.19 -11.24
CA LEU A 22 24.23 -12.76 -11.04
C LEU A 22 22.86 -12.55 -10.41
N GLU A 23 21.85 -13.32 -10.84
CA GLU A 23 20.51 -13.29 -10.27
C GLU A 23 20.54 -13.64 -8.77
N THR A 24 21.21 -14.75 -8.40
CA THR A 24 21.29 -15.16 -6.99
C THR A 24 22.00 -14.11 -6.14
N LYS A 25 23.15 -13.61 -6.59
CA LYS A 25 23.89 -12.54 -5.91
C LYS A 25 23.06 -11.27 -5.74
N THR A 26 22.30 -10.90 -6.77
CA THR A 26 21.46 -9.70 -6.74
C THR A 26 20.31 -9.87 -5.74
N ARG A 27 19.67 -11.04 -5.74
CA ARG A 27 18.62 -11.36 -4.76
C ARG A 27 19.14 -11.32 -3.33
N GLU A 28 20.27 -11.97 -3.06
CA GLU A 28 20.92 -11.96 -1.75
C GLU A 28 21.23 -10.53 -1.27
N TYR A 29 21.77 -9.68 -2.14
CA TYR A 29 22.05 -8.28 -1.80
C TYR A 29 20.79 -7.50 -1.40
N PHE A 30 19.70 -7.64 -2.15
CA PHE A 30 18.46 -6.95 -1.85
C PHE A 30 17.75 -7.52 -0.61
N ASP A 31 17.86 -8.81 -0.36
CA ASP A 31 17.33 -9.45 0.84
C ASP A 31 18.10 -9.00 2.10
N GLU A 32 19.43 -8.85 2.01
CA GLU A 32 20.27 -8.35 3.11
C GLU A 32 20.04 -6.87 3.42
N THR A 33 19.81 -6.06 2.38
CA THR A 33 19.58 -4.61 2.50
C THR A 33 18.13 -4.26 2.79
N ALA A 34 17.20 -5.20 2.66
CA ALA A 34 15.79 -4.99 2.96
C ALA A 34 15.60 -4.58 4.44
N PRO A 35 14.85 -3.50 4.71
CA PRO A 35 14.53 -3.11 6.08
C PRO A 35 13.85 -4.25 6.82
N LYS A 36 14.47 -4.70 7.93
CA LYS A 36 13.90 -5.74 8.79
C LYS A 36 12.62 -5.20 9.42
N ARG A 37 11.48 -5.63 8.87
CA ARG A 37 10.18 -5.29 9.44
C ARG A 37 9.94 -6.15 10.66
N HIS A 38 9.66 -5.51 11.78
CA HIS A 38 9.12 -6.20 12.93
C HIS A 38 7.82 -6.92 12.53
N THR A 39 7.62 -8.12 13.05
CA THR A 39 6.34 -8.82 12.86
C THR A 39 5.28 -8.08 13.66
N LYS A 40 4.18 -7.69 13.01
CA LYS A 40 3.02 -7.16 13.74
C LYS A 40 2.54 -8.25 14.70
N PRO A 41 2.49 -8.01 16.03
CA PRO A 41 1.97 -9.00 16.95
C PRO A 41 0.52 -9.33 16.61
N GLN A 42 0.13 -10.60 16.77
CA GLN A 42 -1.28 -10.96 16.70
C GLN A 42 -2.05 -10.25 17.82
N ARG A 43 -3.27 -9.81 17.52
CA ARG A 43 -4.10 -8.97 18.41
C ARG A 43 -4.35 -9.57 19.80
N SER A 44 -4.20 -10.88 19.96
CA SER A 44 -4.41 -11.63 21.22
C SER A 44 -3.13 -12.09 21.90
N GLU A 45 -1.98 -12.01 21.24
CA GLU A 45 -0.69 -12.41 21.80
C GLU A 45 -0.10 -11.20 22.55
N TYR A 46 -0.38 -11.11 23.84
CA TYR A 46 0.25 -10.10 24.69
C TYR A 46 1.74 -10.44 24.86
N SER A 47 2.59 -9.84 24.02
CA SER A 47 4.04 -9.85 24.22
C SER A 47 4.43 -8.69 25.15
N SER A 48 5.04 -9.01 26.30
CA SER A 48 5.62 -8.02 27.20
C SER A 48 6.84 -7.31 26.62
N LYS A 49 7.38 -7.81 25.49
CA LYS A 49 8.56 -7.28 24.82
C LYS A 49 8.14 -6.76 23.43
N TYR A 50 7.82 -5.46 23.37
CA TYR A 50 7.57 -4.77 22.11
C TYR A 50 8.91 -4.48 21.44
N VAL A 51 9.16 -5.09 20.28
CA VAL A 51 10.46 -5.04 19.59
C VAL A 51 10.75 -3.69 18.90
N ASP A 52 9.74 -2.84 18.72
CA ASP A 52 9.93 -1.46 18.22
C ASP A 52 10.19 -0.45 19.34
N ALA A 53 10.29 -0.91 20.60
CA ALA A 53 10.87 -0.09 21.64
C ALA A 53 12.32 0.19 21.21
N ILE A 54 12.54 1.39 20.69
CA ILE A 54 13.85 1.97 20.35
C ILE A 54 14.81 1.46 21.40
N SER A 55 15.74 0.60 20.98
CA SER A 55 16.70 0.02 21.91
C SER A 55 17.34 1.17 22.65
N SER A 56 17.09 1.25 23.95
CA SER A 56 17.77 2.13 24.90
C SER A 56 19.29 1.82 25.00
N ASN A 57 19.83 1.09 24.03
CA ASN A 57 21.24 0.81 23.82
C ASN A 57 21.97 1.91 23.05
N ASN A 58 21.28 2.94 22.54
CA ASN A 58 21.91 4.22 22.17
C ASN A 58 22.11 5.15 23.38
N LYS A 59 22.27 4.58 24.58
CA LYS A 59 22.66 5.26 25.83
C LYS A 59 24.06 5.91 25.83
N ASN A 60 24.74 5.96 24.67
CA ASN A 60 26.12 6.45 24.59
C ASN A 60 26.25 7.87 24.03
N ASN A 61 25.15 8.54 23.70
CA ASN A 61 25.20 9.96 23.39
C ASN A 61 24.41 10.70 24.46
N ASN A 62 25.11 11.43 25.32
CA ASN A 62 24.53 12.33 26.32
C ASN A 62 23.78 13.54 25.71
N ASP A 63 23.44 13.47 24.41
CA ASP A 63 22.69 14.46 23.64
C ASP A 63 21.25 13.98 23.35
N ASP A 64 20.80 12.90 24.00
CA ASP A 64 19.50 12.25 23.75
C ASP A 64 18.32 12.93 24.47
N VAL A 65 18.40 14.25 24.64
CA VAL A 65 17.28 15.05 25.13
C VAL A 65 16.39 15.38 23.93
N ILE A 66 15.44 14.47 23.66
CA ILE A 66 14.40 14.66 22.65
C ILE A 66 13.63 15.94 23.00
N PRO A 67 13.71 17.02 22.20
CA PRO A 67 13.08 18.30 22.53
C PRO A 67 11.58 18.16 22.81
N GLU A 68 10.92 17.27 22.08
CA GLU A 68 9.49 16.95 22.23
C GLU A 68 9.18 16.35 23.60
N LEU A 69 10.08 15.54 24.16
CA LEU A 69 9.90 14.93 25.48
C LEU A 69 10.01 15.97 26.61
N VAL A 70 10.92 16.93 26.46
CA VAL A 70 11.08 18.04 27.41
C VAL A 70 9.84 18.94 27.41
N GLU A 71 9.32 19.25 26.24
CA GLU A 71 8.11 20.04 26.08
C GLU A 71 6.88 19.32 26.66
N PHE A 72 6.78 18.00 26.46
CA PHE A 72 5.72 17.19 27.05
C PHE A 72 5.75 17.23 28.58
N GLN A 73 6.91 17.01 29.20
CA GLN A 73 7.06 17.08 30.66
C GLN A 73 6.76 18.48 31.21
N ARG A 74 7.13 19.54 30.48
CA ARG A 74 6.80 20.91 30.87
C ARG A 74 5.28 21.13 30.88
N LEU A 75 4.58 20.71 29.82
CA LEU A 75 3.13 20.86 29.69
C LEU A 75 2.35 19.97 30.67
N GLU A 76 2.86 18.79 31.00
CA GLU A 76 2.27 17.91 32.01
C GLU A 76 2.29 18.54 33.41
N ASN A 77 3.36 19.28 33.73
CA ASN A 77 3.51 19.96 35.02
C ASN A 77 2.90 21.38 35.06
N ASP A 78 2.56 21.97 33.90
CA ASP A 78 1.90 23.27 33.79
C ASP A 78 0.56 23.15 33.04
N PRO A 79 -0.53 22.74 33.72
CA PRO A 79 -1.85 22.63 33.13
C PRO A 79 -2.42 24.03 32.84
N GLN A 80 -1.97 24.65 31.76
CA GLN A 80 -2.58 25.87 31.26
C GLN A 80 -3.97 25.54 30.75
N LYS A 81 -5.00 26.01 31.46
CA LYS A 81 -6.40 25.90 31.06
C LYS A 81 -6.56 26.49 29.66
N LEU A 82 -6.77 25.66 28.65
CA LEU A 82 -7.10 26.10 27.29
C LEU A 82 -8.37 26.96 27.36
N VAL A 83 -8.21 28.29 27.29
CA VAL A 83 -9.33 29.23 27.14
C VAL A 83 -9.73 29.20 25.66
N TYR A 84 -10.52 28.20 25.30
CA TYR A 84 -11.13 28.13 23.98
C TYR A 84 -12.33 29.08 23.95
N ASN A 85 -12.10 30.32 23.52
CA ASN A 85 -13.17 31.22 23.12
C ASN A 85 -13.61 30.77 21.73
N GLY A 86 -14.58 29.86 21.68
CA GLY A 86 -15.08 29.28 20.44
C GLY A 86 -15.34 30.37 19.41
N ARG A 87 -14.51 30.39 18.36
CA ARG A 87 -14.79 31.20 17.18
C ARG A 87 -15.75 30.37 16.35
N GLU A 88 -16.99 30.82 16.28
CA GLU A 88 -17.93 30.33 15.28
C GLU A 88 -17.28 30.57 13.90
N ALA A 89 -16.95 29.48 13.21
CA ALA A 89 -16.56 29.59 11.81
C ALA A 89 -17.82 30.08 11.08
N THR A 90 -17.76 31.26 10.48
CA THR A 90 -18.80 31.72 9.57
C THR A 90 -18.73 30.81 8.34
N GLU A 91 -19.48 29.73 8.41
CA GLU A 91 -19.68 28.78 7.33
C GLU A 91 -20.39 29.49 6.19
N GLU A 92 -19.62 30.19 5.36
CA GLU A 92 -20.10 30.79 4.11
C GLU A 92 -20.16 29.69 3.04
N PHE A 93 -20.96 28.66 3.30
CA PHE A 93 -21.23 27.60 2.34
C PHE A 93 -22.28 28.10 1.35
N VAL A 94 -21.84 28.40 0.14
CA VAL A 94 -22.73 28.63 -1.00
C VAL A 94 -22.99 27.28 -1.65
N GLU A 95 -24.24 26.81 -1.60
CA GLU A 95 -24.65 25.59 -2.28
C GLU A 95 -24.49 25.78 -3.79
N THR A 96 -23.50 25.10 -4.38
CA THR A 96 -23.24 25.19 -5.82
C THR A 96 -24.04 24.13 -6.56
N GLU A 97 -24.66 24.51 -7.68
CA GLU A 97 -25.48 23.63 -8.51
C GLU A 97 -24.71 22.64 -9.39
N TYR A 98 -23.41 22.49 -9.13
CA TYR A 98 -22.46 21.70 -9.93
C TYR A 98 -22.89 20.24 -10.16
N TYR A 99 -23.72 19.66 -9.27
CA TYR A 99 -24.18 18.27 -9.39
C TYR A 99 -25.61 18.09 -9.93
N LYS A 100 -26.32 19.17 -10.28
CA LYS A 100 -27.71 19.06 -10.78
C LYS A 100 -27.81 18.35 -12.13
N ASP A 101 -26.81 18.52 -12.99
CA ASP A 101 -26.84 18.02 -14.37
C ASP A 101 -26.09 16.68 -14.55
N LEU A 102 -25.58 16.09 -13.47
CA LEU A 102 -24.83 14.82 -13.51
C LEU A 102 -25.74 13.56 -13.53
N ASN A 103 -27.06 13.74 -13.58
CA ASN A 103 -28.03 12.65 -13.67
C ASN A 103 -28.30 12.15 -15.10
N ASP A 104 -27.69 12.78 -16.11
CA ASP A 104 -27.93 12.48 -17.53
C ASP A 104 -27.07 11.33 -18.09
N VAL A 105 -26.34 10.61 -17.22
CA VAL A 105 -25.66 9.38 -17.64
C VAL A 105 -26.69 8.25 -17.67
N ASP A 106 -27.06 7.84 -18.89
CA ASP A 106 -27.96 6.72 -19.17
C ASP A 106 -27.55 5.49 -18.35
N LYS A 107 -28.36 5.15 -17.34
CA LYS A 107 -28.16 3.98 -16.47
C LYS A 107 -28.64 2.73 -17.20
N GLN A 108 -28.03 2.43 -18.35
CA GLN A 108 -28.23 1.14 -18.99
C GLN A 108 -27.54 0.07 -18.15
N HIS A 109 -28.27 -0.47 -17.19
CA HIS A 109 -27.91 -1.73 -16.56
C HIS A 109 -27.88 -2.79 -17.65
N HIS A 110 -26.71 -3.37 -17.93
CA HIS A 110 -26.58 -4.54 -18.80
C HIS A 110 -27.30 -5.76 -18.16
N THR A 111 -28.63 -5.81 -18.23
CA THR A 111 -29.42 -6.97 -17.82
C THR A 111 -29.28 -8.15 -18.78
N VAL A 112 -28.68 -7.92 -19.96
CA VAL A 112 -28.51 -8.93 -21.02
C VAL A 112 -27.24 -9.77 -20.87
N LEU A 113 -26.24 -9.33 -20.10
CA LEU A 113 -24.99 -10.07 -19.91
C LEU A 113 -25.09 -11.17 -18.84
N LEU A 114 -25.97 -11.02 -17.84
CA LEU A 114 -26.13 -12.04 -16.80
C LEU A 114 -26.85 -13.30 -17.31
N LEU A 115 -27.84 -13.16 -18.19
CA LEU A 115 -28.57 -14.31 -18.74
C LEU A 115 -27.73 -15.12 -19.74
N THR A 116 -26.91 -14.45 -20.55
CA THR A 116 -26.03 -15.12 -21.53
C THR A 116 -24.92 -15.90 -20.84
N HIS A 117 -24.29 -15.32 -19.80
CA HIS A 117 -23.27 -16.00 -19.02
C HIS A 117 -23.84 -17.18 -18.21
N LEU A 118 -25.03 -17.04 -17.61
CA LEU A 118 -25.70 -18.15 -16.91
C LEU A 118 -26.04 -19.30 -17.86
N LEU A 119 -26.58 -19.00 -19.05
CA LEU A 119 -26.91 -20.02 -20.04
C LEU A 119 -25.65 -20.74 -20.55
N PHE A 120 -24.56 -19.99 -20.77
CA PHE A 120 -23.26 -20.56 -21.14
C PHE A 120 -22.68 -21.46 -20.04
N CYS A 121 -22.72 -21.03 -18.77
CA CYS A 121 -22.27 -21.85 -17.65
C CYS A 121 -23.09 -23.15 -17.51
N VAL A 122 -24.42 -23.08 -17.65
CA VAL A 122 -25.29 -24.26 -17.57
C VAL A 122 -24.95 -25.24 -18.70
N GLN A 123 -24.86 -24.76 -19.95
CA GLN A 123 -24.53 -25.61 -21.10
C GLN A 123 -23.15 -26.26 -20.97
N PHE A 124 -22.14 -25.50 -20.55
CA PHE A 124 -20.78 -26.00 -20.36
C PHE A 124 -20.71 -27.11 -19.30
N THR A 125 -21.46 -26.96 -18.19
CA THR A 125 -21.51 -28.01 -17.17
C THR A 125 -22.22 -29.27 -17.65
N THR A 126 -23.32 -29.15 -18.40
CA THR A 126 -24.02 -30.33 -18.95
C THR A 126 -23.16 -31.08 -19.95
N ASP A 127 -22.36 -30.37 -20.76
CA ASP A 127 -21.45 -30.99 -21.72
C ASP A 127 -20.30 -31.73 -21.01
N ILE A 128 -19.78 -31.22 -19.89
CA ILE A 128 -18.77 -31.93 -19.08
C ILE A 128 -19.37 -33.21 -18.47
N TYR A 129 -20.53 -33.12 -17.82
CA TYR A 129 -21.16 -34.28 -17.17
C TYR A 129 -21.53 -35.40 -18.16
N GLN A 130 -21.86 -35.07 -19.40
CA GLN A 130 -22.18 -36.07 -20.43
C GLN A 130 -20.92 -36.76 -20.98
N ASN A 131 -19.77 -36.08 -20.98
CA ASN A 131 -18.50 -36.61 -21.49
C ASN A 131 -17.76 -37.49 -20.48
N ASP A 132 -18.03 -37.34 -19.17
CA ASP A 132 -17.47 -38.19 -18.11
C ASP A 132 -18.22 -39.53 -17.91
N LEU A 133 -19.32 -39.76 -18.66
CA LEU A 133 -20.15 -40.96 -18.55
C LEU A 133 -19.97 -41.97 -19.71
N HIS A 134 -18.87 -41.89 -20.45
CA HIS A 134 -18.48 -42.84 -21.50
C HIS A 134 -17.00 -43.20 -21.39
#